data_AF-A0A7C5RL26-F1
#
_entry.id   AF-A0A7C5RL26-F1
#
_cell.length_a   1.000
_cell.length_b   1.000
_cell.length_c   1.000
_cell.angle_alpha   90.00
_cell.angle_beta   90.00
_cell.angle_gamma   90.00
#
_symmetry.space_group_name_H-M   'P 1'
#
loop_
_entity.id
_entity.type
_entity.pdbx_description
1 polymer ?
#
loop_
_entity_poly.entity_id
_entity_poly.type
_entity_poly.pdbx_seq_one_letter_code
_entity_poly.pdbx_strand_id
1 'polypeptide(L)' 'PPPAFVPPLVAALAAYLLPSSSPSIVAYVSGVLGTLIGADILNMHRLPMLGARIASIGGAGTFDGIFLSGIIAVLLV' A
#
# COMPACT_ATOMS: atom_id res chain seq x y z
N PRO A 1 -12.55 9.06 5.97
CA PRO A 1 -11.36 8.34 6.48
C PRO A 1 -10.07 9.07 6.08
N PRO A 2 -8.99 8.99 6.85
CA PRO A 2 -7.70 9.57 6.46
C PRO A 2 -7.21 8.98 5.12
N PRO A 3 -6.46 9.72 4.29
CA PRO A 3 -5.97 9.22 2.99
C PRO A 3 -5.25 7.88 3.08
N ALA A 4 -4.56 7.63 4.20
CA ALA A 4 -3.84 6.39 4.51
C ALA A 4 -4.74 5.14 4.61
N PHE A 5 -6.06 5.30 4.83
CA PHE A 5 -7.00 4.17 4.90
C PHE A 5 -7.63 3.83 3.55
N VAL A 6 -7.47 4.66 2.53
CA VAL A 6 -8.00 4.38 1.19
C VAL A 6 -7.37 3.11 0.60
N PRO A 7 -6.04 2.93 0.62
CA PRO A 7 -5.43 1.71 0.09
C PRO A 7 -5.91 0.39 0.74
N PRO A 8 -5.93 0.24 2.09
CA PRO A 8 -6.38 -1.01 2.69
C PRO A 8 -7.86 -1.31 2.46
N LEU A 9 -8.72 -0.28 2.39
CA LEU A 9 -10.14 -0.47 2.09
C LEU A 9 -10.36 -0.98 0.67
N VAL A 10 -9.66 -0.41 -0.31
CA VAL A 10 -9.75 -0.83 -1.71
C VAL A 10 -9.20 -2.25 -1.88
N ALA A 11 -8.11 -2.59 -1.18
CA ALA A 11 -7.53 -3.92 -1.18
C ALA A 11 -8.45 -4.98 -0.55
N ALA A 12 -9.07 -4.67 0.59
CA ALA A 12 -10.06 -5.55 1.23
C ALA A 12 -11.29 -5.76 0.32
N LEU A 13 -11.78 -4.69 -0.31
CA LEU A 13 -12.88 -4.79 -1.27
C LEU A 13 -12.50 -5.66 -2.47
N ALA A 14 -11.30 -5.49 -3.02
CA ALA A 14 -10.81 -6.32 -4.12
C ALA A 14 -10.73 -7.80 -3.72
N ALA A 15 -10.27 -8.09 -2.51
CA ALA A 15 -10.19 -9.45 -1.97
C ALA A 15 -11.56 -10.14 -1.86
N TYR A 16 -12.62 -9.40 -1.50
CA TYR A 16 -13.98 -9.94 -1.46
C TYR A 16 -14.61 -10.08 -2.85
N LEU A 17 -14.28 -9.20 -3.80
CA LEU A 17 -14.83 -9.23 -5.15
C LEU A 17 -14.15 -10.25 -6.07
N LEU A 18 -12.88 -10.56 -5.82
CA LEU A 18 -12.11 -11.52 -6.60
C LEU A 18 -12.43 -12.95 -6.12
N PRO A 19 -12.82 -13.88 -7.02
CA PRO A 19 -12.97 -15.29 -6.67
C PRO A 19 -11.60 -15.83 -6.26
N SER A 20 -11.39 -16.03 -4.96
CA SER A 20 -10.13 -16.55 -4.44
C SER A 20 -10.37 -17.55 -3.32
N SER A 21 -9.54 -18.59 -3.29
CA SER A 21 -9.51 -19.57 -2.22
C SER A 21 -8.92 -18.99 -0.93
N SER A 22 -8.33 -17.80 -0.99
CA SER A 22 -7.61 -17.16 0.12
C SER A 22 -7.71 -15.63 0.04
N PRO A 23 -8.88 -15.05 0.37
CA PRO A 23 -9.13 -13.60 0.29
C PRO A 23 -8.12 -12.76 1.09
N SER A 24 -7.70 -13.24 2.26
CA SER A 24 -6.70 -12.56 3.09
C SER A 24 -5.34 -12.41 2.40
N ILE A 25 -4.91 -13.37 1.58
CA ILE A 25 -3.69 -13.26 0.77
C ILE A 25 -3.87 -12.18 -0.29
N VAL A 26 -5.02 -12.17 -0.97
CA VAL A 26 -5.34 -11.16 -1.98
C VAL A 26 -5.36 -9.76 -1.35
N ALA A 27 -5.95 -9.61 -0.17
CA ALA A 27 -6.02 -8.37 0.57
C ALA A 27 -4.62 -7.84 0.92
N TYR A 28 -3.76 -8.71 1.46
CA TYR A 28 -2.39 -8.34 1.80
C TYR A 28 -1.60 -7.89 0.56
N VAL A 29 -1.59 -8.72 -0.48
CA VAL A 29 -0.80 -8.50 -1.69
C VAL A 29 -1.28 -7.24 -2.42
N SER A 30 -2.60 -7.09 -2.61
CA SER A 30 -3.16 -5.92 -3.26
C SER A 30 -2.98 -4.64 -2.44
N GLY A 31 -3.07 -4.71 -1.12
CA GLY A 31 -2.81 -3.57 -0.22
C GLY A 31 -1.36 -3.10 -0.29
N VAL A 32 -0.40 -4.02 -0.15
CA VAL A 32 1.03 -3.73 -0.23
C VAL A 32 1.41 -3.22 -1.62
N LEU A 33 1.06 -3.95 -2.69
CA LEU A 33 1.44 -3.58 -4.05
C LEU A 33 0.73 -2.30 -4.51
N GLY A 34 -0.56 -2.13 -4.19
CA GLY A 34 -1.30 -0.92 -4.54
C GLY A 34 -0.71 0.32 -3.89
N THR A 35 -0.28 0.21 -2.63
CA THR A 35 0.34 1.35 -1.92
C THR A 35 1.74 1.62 -2.42
N LEU A 36 2.57 0.59 -2.63
CA LEU A 36 3.91 0.74 -3.20
C LEU A 36 3.87 1.39 -4.60
N ILE A 37 2.99 0.90 -5.47
CA ILE A 37 2.87 1.45 -6.83
C ILE A 37 2.33 2.88 -6.76
N GLY A 38 1.25 3.10 -6.02
CA GLY A 38 0.55 4.38 -5.99
C GLY A 38 1.30 5.48 -5.26
N ALA A 39 1.74 5.22 -4.02
CA ALA A 39 2.35 6.22 -3.16
C ALA A 39 3.81 6.46 -3.52
N ASP A 40 4.57 5.41 -3.85
CA ASP A 40 6.01 5.52 -4.06
C ASP A 40 6.37 5.59 -5.55
N ILE A 41 6.05 4.55 -6.33
CA ILE A 41 6.52 4.44 -7.72
C ILE A 41 5.95 5.56 -8.59
N LEU A 42 4.63 5.79 -8.54
CA LEU A 42 3.99 6.85 -9.33
C LEU A 42 4.43 8.25 -8.91
N ASN A 43 4.98 8.42 -7.70
CA ASN A 43 5.43 9.71 -7.19
C ASN A 43 6.94 9.94 -7.36
N MET A 44 7.69 8.99 -7.94
CA MET A 44 9.14 9.08 -8.18
C MET A 44 9.54 10.29 -9.03
N HIS A 45 8.65 10.81 -9.87
CA HIS A 45 8.90 12.03 -10.66
C HIS A 45 9.14 13.27 -9.78
N ARG A 46 8.79 13.23 -8.48
CA ARG A 46 9.03 14.32 -7.52
C ARG A 46 10.40 14.24 -6.85
N LEU A 47 11.11 13.11 -6.97
CA LEU A 47 12.44 12.91 -6.37
C LEU A 47 13.47 13.98 -6.78
N PRO A 48 13.55 14.42 -8.06
CA PRO A 48 14.49 15.48 -8.45
C PRO A 48 14.21 16.82 -7.77
N MET A 49 12.96 17.10 -7.41
CA MET A 49 12.56 18.35 -6.76
C MET A 49 12.94 18.39 -5.27
N LEU A 50 13.19 17.22 -4.66
CA LEU A 50 13.55 17.08 -3.26
C LEU A 50 15.05 17.29 -3.01
N GLY A 51 15.86 17.46 -4.06
CA GLY A 51 17.33 17.59 -3.96
C GLY A 51 18.03 16.32 -3.41
N ALA A 52 17.28 15.22 -3.25
CA ALA A 52 17.77 13.98 -2.70
C ALA A 52 18.41 13.11 -3.79
N ARG A 53 19.67 12.71 -3.57
CA ARG A 53 20.41 11.82 -4.49
C ARG A 53 19.99 10.36 -4.35
N ILE A 54 19.42 10.01 -3.20
CA ILE A 54 18.93 8.68 -2.83
C ILE A 54 17.68 8.89 -1.96
N ALA A 55 16.63 8.12 -2.23
CA ALA A 55 15.43 8.08 -1.41
C ALA A 55 15.15 6.65 -0.96
N SER A 56 14.72 6.49 0.30
CA SER A 56 14.26 5.21 0.82
C SER A 56 12.77 5.09 0.53
N ILE A 57 12.37 3.99 -0.12
CA ILE A 57 10.98 3.59 -0.29
C ILE A 57 10.65 2.65 0.86
N GLY A 58 9.48 2.79 1.47
CA GLY A 58 9.16 1.99 2.66
C GLY A 58 9.80 2.60 3.91
N GLY A 59 9.30 3.77 4.32
CA GLY A 59 9.39 4.37 5.66
C GLY A 59 10.80 4.47 6.25
N ALA A 60 11.26 5.70 6.46
CA ALA A 60 12.50 6.00 7.20
C ALA A 60 12.38 5.69 8.72
N GLY A 61 12.05 4.44 9.08
CA GLY A 61 12.33 3.87 10.40
C GLY A 61 11.21 3.20 11.19
N THR A 62 9.90 3.25 10.87
CA THR A 62 8.88 2.73 11.83
C THR A 62 7.49 2.34 11.26
N PHE A 63 7.41 1.49 10.23
CA PHE A 63 6.14 1.09 9.57
C PHE A 63 5.57 2.16 8.62
N ASP A 64 5.90 2.03 7.34
CA ASP A 64 5.32 2.85 6.27
C ASP A 64 3.86 2.51 5.98
N GLY A 65 3.18 3.38 5.25
CA GLY A 65 1.86 3.17 4.68
C GLY A 65 1.77 1.89 3.84
N ILE A 66 2.86 1.45 3.20
CA ILE A 66 2.92 0.20 2.43
C ILE A 66 2.60 -1.01 3.32
N PHE A 67 3.29 -1.12 4.46
CA PHE A 67 3.12 -2.24 5.38
C PHE A 67 1.80 -2.15 6.14
N LEU A 68 1.46 -0.95 6.62
CA LEU A 68 0.21 -0.72 7.35
C LEU A 68 -1.01 -0.99 6.47
N SER A 69 -0.96 -0.63 5.19
CA SER A 69 -1.98 -0.96 4.20
C SER A 69 -2.18 -2.47 4.06
N GLY A 70 -1.11 -3.24 3.93
CA GLY A 70 -1.19 -4.70 3.86
C GLY A 70 -1.86 -5.31 5.10
N ILE A 71 -1.41 -4.95 6.29
CA ILE A 71 -1.96 -5.50 7.54
C ILE A 71 -3.41 -5.07 7.76
N ILE A 72 -3.74 -3.80 7.57
CA ILE A 72 -5.12 -3.33 7.74
C ILE A 72 -6.03 -4.02 6.72
N ALA A 73 -5.59 -4.20 5.47
CA ALA A 73 -6.38 -4.91 4.46
C ALA A 73 -6.69 -6.36 4.89
N VAL A 74 -5.72 -7.07 5.46
CA VAL A 74 -5.94 -8.43 6.00
C VAL A 74 -6.90 -8.42 7.17
N LEU A 75 -6.78 -7.46 8.09
CA LEU A 75 -7.67 -7.37 9.27
C LEU A 75 -9.13 -7.04 8.89
N LEU A 76 -9.34 -6.47 7.70
CA LEU A 76 -10.65 -6.13 7.16
C LEU A 76 -11.31 -7.28 6.38
N VAL A 77 -10.59 -8.37 6.09
CA VAL A 77 -11.06 -9.51 5.28
C VAL A 77 -11.27 -10.75 6.12
#